data_AF-A0A537QHE1-F1
#
_entry.id   AF-A0A537QHE1-F1
#
_cell.length_a   1.000
_cell.length_b   1.000
_cell.length_c   1.000
_cell.angle_alpha   90.00
_cell.angle_beta   90.00
_cell.angle_gamma   90.00
#
_symmetry.space_group_name_H-M   'P 1'
#
loop_
_entity.id
_entity.type
_entity.pdbx_description
1 polymer ?
#
loop_
_entity_poly.entity_id
_entity_poly.type
_entity_poly.pdbx_seq_one_letter_code
_entity_poly.pdbx_strand_id
1 'polypeptide(L)'
;MACHRISTGFVAAALLALQSQGLRAEPASKVIEEVDFAISCAPISQQAFKHAAWTLHSFWYPEALKQFTAIAASEPGCAMAYWGIAMSHWYPLWNPPSPAALKAGSEAIAKAMAAPTQTPREADYIAAIAAFYRDNDKLDHQTRAAAYEKAMEQVYERNPDDREAAVFYALALNASALKTDKTFANQRKAAEILNKIWKEEPNHPGVVHYLIHSDDSPQFAAAGLDAAICYAKVAPDVPHALHMPSHIFTRLGMWQQSIESNRAAHTAALNYVHKSRGPGSYDQETLHTMDYLEYAYLQIAQDGPAKEVVDELIGFRQSEGGNLGAAYAVAAIPVRYALERRDWPAAAALSEPAIGFPLERFP
;
A
#
# COMPACT_ATOMS: atom_id res chain seq x y z
N MET A 1 14.45 -9.05 -13.32
CA MET A 1 13.67 -9.29 -14.56
C MET A 1 12.70 -8.14 -14.68
N ALA A 2 12.63 -7.47 -15.83
CA ALA A 2 11.67 -6.39 -16.04
C ALA A 2 10.24 -6.95 -16.07
N CYS A 3 9.31 -6.31 -15.37
CA CYS A 3 7.93 -6.76 -15.29
C CYS A 3 7.08 -6.19 -16.43
N HIS A 4 7.11 -6.88 -17.57
CA HIS A 4 6.30 -6.52 -18.73
C HIS A 4 4.93 -7.20 -18.70
N ARG A 5 3.92 -6.51 -19.25
CA ARG A 5 2.60 -7.10 -19.53
C ARG A 5 2.72 -8.36 -20.38
N ILE A 6 1.95 -9.39 -20.03
CA ILE A 6 1.94 -10.64 -20.79
C ILE A 6 1.14 -10.37 -22.07
N SER A 7 1.83 -10.22 -23.19
CA SER A 7 1.16 -10.11 -24.50
C SER A 7 0.51 -11.45 -24.83
N THR A 8 -0.78 -11.44 -25.14
CA THR A 8 -1.55 -12.61 -25.62
C THR A 8 -1.14 -12.96 -27.07
N GLY A 9 0.09 -13.43 -27.23
CA GLY A 9 0.57 -14.09 -28.44
C GLY A 9 0.40 -15.61 -28.31
N PHE A 10 -0.23 -16.23 -29.30
CA PHE A 10 -0.51 -17.66 -29.43
C PHE A 10 0.49 -18.59 -28.72
N VAL A 11 0.03 -19.27 -27.65
CA VAL A 11 0.76 -20.37 -27.04
C VAL A 11 0.39 -21.66 -27.78
N ALA A 12 1.29 -22.13 -28.65
CA ALA A 12 1.26 -23.51 -29.12
C ALA A 12 1.65 -24.43 -27.95
N ALA A 13 0.75 -25.34 -27.56
CA ALA A 13 0.97 -26.28 -26.48
C ALA A 13 2.05 -27.32 -26.85
N ALA A 14 3.18 -27.28 -26.16
CA ALA A 14 4.14 -28.37 -26.13
C ALA A 14 4.14 -28.99 -24.72
N LEU A 15 3.55 -30.18 -24.61
CA LEU A 15 3.59 -31.02 -23.41
C LEU A 15 5.00 -31.61 -23.28
N LEU A 16 5.76 -31.20 -22.27
CA LEU A 16 6.99 -31.85 -21.85
C LEU A 16 6.92 -32.15 -20.35
N ALA A 17 7.20 -33.42 -20.02
CA ALA A 17 7.09 -34.01 -18.70
C ALA A 17 8.02 -33.35 -17.67
N LEU A 18 7.47 -32.97 -16.51
CA LEU A 18 8.27 -32.52 -15.36
C LEU A 18 8.87 -33.71 -14.63
N GLN A 19 10.21 -33.78 -14.61
CA GLN A 19 10.95 -34.48 -13.57
C GLN A 19 11.15 -33.53 -12.39
N SER A 20 10.79 -33.99 -11.19
CA SER A 20 10.96 -33.27 -9.93
C SER A 20 12.45 -33.08 -9.60
N GLN A 21 12.96 -31.88 -9.80
CA GLN A 21 14.22 -31.43 -9.20
C GLN A 21 13.88 -30.43 -8.09
N GLY A 22 14.42 -30.69 -6.89
CA GLY A 22 14.13 -29.93 -5.68
C GLY A 22 14.36 -28.43 -5.86
N LEU A 23 13.42 -27.64 -5.34
CA LEU A 23 13.51 -26.19 -5.26
C LEU A 23 14.75 -25.77 -4.47
N ARG A 24 15.80 -25.38 -5.20
CA ARG A 24 16.87 -24.54 -4.66
C ARG A 24 16.25 -23.15 -4.48
N ALA A 25 16.36 -22.57 -3.28
CA ALA A 25 15.98 -21.19 -3.05
C ALA A 25 16.79 -20.29 -4.00
N GLU A 26 16.10 -19.58 -4.90
CA GLU A 26 16.73 -18.56 -5.73
C GLU A 26 17.31 -17.48 -4.81
N PRO A 27 18.49 -16.91 -5.13
CA PRO A 27 18.98 -15.74 -4.41
C PRO A 27 17.94 -14.63 -4.51
N ALA A 28 17.69 -13.93 -3.40
CA ALA A 28 16.75 -12.81 -3.34
C ALA A 28 16.94 -11.91 -4.57
N SER A 29 15.87 -11.75 -5.37
CA SER A 29 15.90 -10.95 -6.57
C SER A 29 16.36 -9.55 -6.21
N LYS A 30 17.46 -9.08 -6.84
CA LYS A 30 17.96 -7.72 -6.65
C LYS A 30 16.83 -6.73 -6.90
N VAL A 31 16.43 -5.99 -5.87
CA VAL A 31 15.44 -4.90 -5.96
C VAL A 31 15.95 -3.90 -6.98
N ILE A 32 15.12 -3.62 -7.99
CA ILE A 32 15.40 -2.58 -8.98
C ILE A 32 14.62 -1.36 -8.55
N GLU A 33 15.29 -0.41 -7.91
CA GLU A 33 14.69 0.85 -7.47
C GLU A 33 14.58 1.79 -8.68
N GLU A 34 13.50 1.63 -9.45
CA GLU A 34 13.17 2.50 -10.58
C GLU A 34 12.28 3.64 -10.10
N VAL A 35 12.84 4.61 -9.38
CA VAL A 35 12.19 5.90 -9.11
C VAL A 35 13.11 7.03 -9.57
N ASP A 36 12.66 7.82 -10.53
CA ASP A 36 13.40 8.97 -11.04
C ASP A 36 12.80 10.29 -10.56
N PHE A 37 13.00 10.56 -9.26
CA PHE A 37 12.54 11.81 -8.64
C PHE A 37 13.72 12.74 -8.40
N ALA A 38 13.97 13.67 -9.31
CA ALA A 38 15.01 14.69 -9.17
C ALA A 38 14.65 15.73 -8.09
N ILE A 39 15.64 16.12 -7.27
CA ILE A 39 15.51 17.16 -6.23
C ILE A 39 16.63 18.20 -6.34
N SER A 40 16.39 19.41 -5.83
CA SER A 40 17.34 20.52 -5.78
C SER A 40 18.17 20.59 -4.50
N CYS A 41 17.95 19.64 -3.59
CA CYS A 41 18.82 19.42 -2.44
C CYS A 41 20.23 19.00 -2.89
N ALA A 42 21.17 18.92 -1.96
CA ALA A 42 22.55 18.58 -2.26
C ALA A 42 22.65 17.22 -3.00
N PRO A 43 23.60 17.04 -3.94
CA PRO A 43 23.73 15.81 -4.71
C PRO A 43 23.85 14.53 -3.84
N ILE A 44 24.38 14.65 -2.63
CA ILE A 44 24.50 13.55 -1.67
C ILE A 44 23.13 13.02 -1.19
N SER A 45 22.09 13.85 -1.19
CA SER A 45 20.74 13.50 -0.76
C SER A 45 19.92 12.85 -1.87
N GLN A 46 20.31 12.99 -3.14
CA GLN A 46 19.53 12.55 -4.29
C GLN A 46 19.25 11.03 -4.29
N GLN A 47 20.25 10.19 -4.00
CA GLN A 47 20.05 8.74 -3.98
C GLN A 47 19.20 8.30 -2.79
N ALA A 48 19.45 8.85 -1.60
CA ALA A 48 18.66 8.55 -0.41
C ALA A 48 17.19 8.97 -0.60
N PHE A 49 16.95 10.09 -1.26
CA PHE A 49 15.61 10.57 -1.57
C PHE A 49 14.88 9.65 -2.55
N LYS A 50 15.54 9.19 -3.63
CA LYS A 50 14.94 8.23 -4.57
C LYS A 50 14.52 6.94 -3.88
N HIS A 51 15.37 6.42 -2.98
CA HIS A 51 15.03 5.26 -2.15
C HIS A 51 13.85 5.54 -1.19
N ALA A 52 13.81 6.74 -0.60
CA ALA A 52 12.71 7.15 0.26
C ALA A 52 11.38 7.30 -0.50
N ALA A 53 11.42 7.83 -1.73
CA ALA A 53 10.27 7.90 -2.61
C ALA A 53 9.81 6.50 -3.07
N TRP A 54 10.74 5.58 -3.37
CA TRP A 54 10.42 4.17 -3.65
C TRP A 54 9.69 3.51 -2.47
N THR A 55 10.18 3.77 -1.25
CA THR A 55 9.60 3.24 0.00
C THR A 55 8.22 3.84 0.26
N LEU A 56 8.05 5.14 0.01
CA LEU A 56 6.77 5.84 0.08
C LEU A 56 5.78 5.29 -0.94
N HIS A 57 6.19 5.07 -2.19
CA HIS A 57 5.35 4.49 -3.23
C HIS A 57 4.86 3.09 -2.88
N SER A 58 5.68 2.34 -2.15
CA SER A 58 5.35 1.00 -1.67
C SER A 58 4.48 1.00 -0.40
N PHE A 59 4.06 2.20 0.07
CA PHE A 59 3.27 2.41 1.29
C PHE A 59 3.91 1.88 2.57
N TRP A 60 5.25 1.80 2.60
CA TRP A 60 5.97 1.51 3.83
C TRP A 60 6.20 2.79 4.64
N TYR A 61 5.11 3.48 4.97
CA TYR A 61 5.17 4.84 5.48
C TYR A 61 6.01 5.02 6.75
N PRO A 62 6.02 4.10 7.74
CA PRO A 62 6.91 4.24 8.88
C PRO A 62 8.39 4.24 8.49
N GLU A 63 8.77 3.50 7.44
CA GLU A 63 10.15 3.46 6.95
C GLU A 63 10.46 4.67 6.06
N ALA A 64 9.54 5.05 5.17
CA ALA A 64 9.66 6.29 4.40
C ALA A 64 9.83 7.51 5.31
N LEU A 65 9.05 7.60 6.40
CA LEU A 65 9.17 8.65 7.40
C LEU A 65 10.56 8.70 8.02
N LYS A 66 11.14 7.55 8.42
CA LYS A 66 12.51 7.49 8.96
C LYS A 66 13.52 7.98 7.94
N GLN A 67 13.40 7.55 6.69
CA GLN A 67 14.33 7.88 5.62
C GLN A 67 14.28 9.38 5.28
N PHE A 68 13.10 9.96 5.07
CA PHE A 68 12.96 11.40 4.83
C PHE A 68 13.41 12.23 6.04
N THR A 69 13.14 11.78 7.27
CA THR A 69 13.62 12.43 8.49
C THR A 69 15.14 12.42 8.57
N ALA A 70 15.80 11.34 8.18
CA ALA A 70 17.26 11.25 8.14
C ALA A 70 17.88 12.21 7.10
N ILE A 71 17.22 12.39 5.95
CA ILE A 71 17.63 13.39 4.95
C ILE A 71 17.48 14.79 5.52
N ALA A 72 16.32 15.12 6.11
CA ALA A 72 16.06 16.43 6.71
C ALA A 72 17.02 16.75 7.88
N ALA A 73 17.42 15.74 8.66
CA ALA A 73 18.41 15.92 9.73
C ALA A 73 19.82 16.20 9.19
N SER A 74 20.19 15.56 8.08
CA SER A 74 21.51 15.72 7.45
C SER A 74 21.61 16.99 6.60
N GLU A 75 20.49 17.40 6.00
CA GLU A 75 20.38 18.59 5.16
C GLU A 75 19.10 19.39 5.53
N PRO A 76 19.14 20.21 6.60
CA PRO A 76 17.97 20.95 7.08
C PRO A 76 17.39 21.95 6.08
N GLY A 77 18.13 22.28 5.02
CA GLY A 77 17.68 23.14 3.94
C GLY A 77 16.92 22.43 2.83
N CYS A 78 16.86 21.09 2.84
CA CYS A 78 16.23 20.29 1.79
C CYS A 78 14.69 20.31 1.91
N ALA A 79 14.02 21.14 1.10
CA ALA A 79 12.56 21.28 1.14
C ALA A 79 11.83 19.97 0.86
N MET A 80 12.32 19.18 -0.11
CA MET A 80 11.68 17.93 -0.50
C MET A 80 11.78 16.83 0.56
N ALA A 81 12.77 16.87 1.44
CA ALA A 81 12.81 15.96 2.59
C ALA A 81 11.61 16.19 3.52
N TYR A 82 11.28 17.46 3.79
CA TYR A 82 10.09 17.79 4.60
C TYR A 82 8.77 17.51 3.87
N TRP A 83 8.72 17.67 2.54
CA TRP A 83 7.61 17.18 1.72
C TRP A 83 7.39 15.68 1.92
N GLY A 84 8.46 14.88 1.87
CA GLY A 84 8.41 13.44 2.08
C GLY A 84 7.96 13.06 3.49
N ILE A 85 8.38 13.80 4.53
CA ILE A 85 7.87 13.64 5.90
C ILE A 85 6.36 13.88 5.95
N ALA A 86 5.86 14.94 5.33
CA ALA A 86 4.44 15.24 5.29
C ALA A 86 3.64 14.16 4.54
N MET A 87 4.11 13.73 3.36
CA MET A 87 3.52 12.62 2.62
C MET A 87 3.52 11.32 3.46
N SER A 88 4.51 11.11 4.31
CA SER A 88 4.61 9.93 5.18
C SER A 88 3.70 9.99 6.42
N HIS A 89 3.02 11.12 6.67
CA HIS A 89 2.03 11.24 7.74
C HIS A 89 0.58 11.12 7.25
N TRP A 90 0.36 11.11 5.94
CA TRP A 90 -0.95 10.89 5.36
C TRP A 90 -0.93 9.65 4.48
N TYR A 91 -1.80 8.69 4.82
CA TYR A 91 -1.94 7.44 4.10
C TYR A 91 -3.13 7.54 3.14
N PRO A 92 -2.94 7.86 1.83
CA PRO A 92 -4.02 8.38 1.01
C PRO A 92 -5.17 7.39 0.76
N LEU A 93 -4.89 6.08 0.78
CA LEU A 93 -5.86 5.01 0.50
C LEU A 93 -6.36 4.27 1.75
N TRP A 94 -5.96 4.70 2.94
CA TRP A 94 -6.39 4.10 4.21
C TRP A 94 -7.32 5.04 4.99
N ASN A 95 -7.26 4.96 6.32
CA ASN A 95 -8.12 5.72 7.21
C ASN A 95 -7.65 7.18 7.34
N PRO A 96 -8.54 8.11 7.70
CA PRO A 96 -8.17 9.48 8.03
C PRO A 96 -7.01 9.54 9.05
N PRO A 97 -6.03 10.44 8.86
CA PRO A 97 -4.93 10.59 9.79
C PRO A 97 -5.42 11.07 11.16
N SER A 98 -4.74 10.64 12.23
CA SER A 98 -5.02 11.11 13.58
C SER A 98 -4.70 12.60 13.73
N PRO A 99 -5.25 13.29 14.75
CA PRO A 99 -4.89 14.68 15.03
C PRO A 99 -3.37 14.90 15.21
N ALA A 100 -2.68 13.94 15.81
CA ALA A 100 -1.22 13.99 15.97
C ALA A 100 -0.49 13.90 14.62
N ALA A 101 -0.94 13.00 13.73
CA ALA A 101 -0.38 12.89 12.37
C ALA A 101 -0.67 14.14 11.52
N LEU A 102 -1.86 14.74 11.67
CA LEU A 102 -2.19 16.02 11.03
C LEU A 102 -1.27 17.14 11.48
N LYS A 103 -1.07 17.27 12.80
CA LYS A 103 -0.14 18.26 13.37
C LYS A 103 1.29 18.06 12.87
N ALA A 104 1.79 16.83 12.90
CA ALA A 104 3.15 16.51 12.45
C ALA A 104 3.36 16.82 10.95
N GLY A 105 2.38 16.45 10.11
CA GLY A 105 2.42 16.78 8.69
C GLY A 105 2.34 18.29 8.42
N SER A 106 1.49 19.04 9.12
CA SER A 106 1.44 20.51 9.03
C SER A 106 2.77 21.16 9.43
N GLU A 107 3.41 20.68 10.50
CA GLU A 107 4.74 21.16 10.93
C GLU A 107 5.81 20.87 9.87
N ALA A 108 5.77 19.70 9.23
CA ALA A 108 6.67 19.36 8.14
C ALA A 108 6.47 20.27 6.92
N ILE A 109 5.22 20.54 6.53
CA ILE A 109 4.92 21.47 5.43
C ILE A 109 5.40 22.89 5.73
N ALA A 110 5.24 23.38 6.97
CA ALA A 110 5.77 24.69 7.34
C ALA A 110 7.29 24.76 7.16
N LYS A 111 8.02 23.69 7.50
CA LYS A 111 9.47 23.59 7.26
C LYS A 111 9.80 23.49 5.77
N ALA A 112 9.03 22.71 5.00
CA ALA A 112 9.20 22.60 3.55
C ALA A 112 9.09 23.97 2.89
N MET A 113 8.06 24.75 3.22
CA MET A 113 7.83 26.09 2.67
C MET A 113 8.92 27.10 3.05
N ALA A 114 9.48 26.99 4.26
CA ALA A 114 10.54 27.88 4.75
C ALA A 114 11.94 27.49 4.25
N ALA A 115 12.10 26.30 3.68
CA ALA A 115 13.39 25.79 3.24
C ALA A 115 13.90 26.52 1.98
N PRO A 116 15.21 26.81 1.88
CA PRO A 116 15.78 27.63 0.82
C PRO A 116 15.90 26.91 -0.55
N THR A 117 15.95 25.58 -0.58
CA THR A 117 16.12 24.81 -1.83
C THR A 117 14.76 24.39 -2.39
N GLN A 118 14.19 25.19 -3.29
CA GLN A 118 12.96 24.85 -3.99
C GLN A 118 13.04 25.35 -5.44
N THR A 119 13.03 24.42 -6.38
CA THR A 119 12.69 24.71 -7.78
C THR A 119 11.18 25.00 -7.90
N PRO A 120 10.72 25.65 -8.99
CA PRO A 120 9.29 25.82 -9.23
C PRO A 120 8.50 24.50 -9.20
N ARG A 121 9.07 23.42 -9.75
CA ARG A 121 8.50 22.08 -9.72
C ARG A 121 8.30 21.57 -8.28
N GLU A 122 9.34 21.67 -7.44
CA GLU A 122 9.25 21.24 -6.04
C GLU A 122 8.28 22.10 -5.23
N ALA A 123 8.23 23.40 -5.50
CA ALA A 123 7.24 24.30 -4.90
C ALA A 123 5.80 23.90 -5.26
N ASP A 124 5.54 23.44 -6.49
CA ASP A 124 4.25 22.91 -6.91
C ASP A 124 3.87 21.64 -6.10
N TYR A 125 4.80 20.68 -5.90
CA TYR A 125 4.56 19.51 -5.06
C TYR A 125 4.27 19.86 -3.60
N ILE A 126 5.07 20.78 -3.02
CA ILE A 126 4.90 21.26 -1.64
C ILE A 126 3.54 21.95 -1.49
N ALA A 127 3.16 22.80 -2.44
CA ALA A 127 1.87 23.47 -2.46
C ALA A 127 0.71 22.45 -2.56
N ALA A 128 0.87 21.38 -3.34
CA ALA A 128 -0.15 20.34 -3.46
C ALA A 128 -0.42 19.64 -2.13
N ILE A 129 0.59 19.08 -1.48
CA ILE A 129 0.40 18.42 -0.17
C ILE A 129 -0.01 19.41 0.92
N ALA A 130 0.40 20.68 0.84
CA ALA A 130 -0.08 21.72 1.76
C ALA A 130 -1.60 21.93 1.67
N ALA A 131 -2.21 21.72 0.50
CA ALA A 131 -3.66 21.79 0.34
C ALA A 131 -4.40 20.72 1.16
N PHE A 132 -3.80 19.54 1.37
CA PHE A 132 -4.35 18.50 2.26
C PHE A 132 -4.30 18.90 3.74
N TYR A 133 -3.24 19.58 4.16
CA TYR A 133 -3.02 19.94 5.56
C TYR A 133 -3.67 21.26 5.98
N ARG A 134 -4.13 22.06 5.02
CA ARG A 134 -4.82 23.34 5.27
C ARG A 134 -6.20 23.11 5.92
N ASP A 135 -6.53 23.97 6.90
CA ASP A 135 -7.82 23.97 7.61
C ASP A 135 -8.22 22.58 8.15
N ASN A 136 -7.24 21.79 8.61
CA ASN A 136 -7.45 20.41 9.08
C ASN A 136 -8.26 20.30 10.39
N ASP A 137 -8.50 21.42 11.07
CA ASP A 137 -9.39 21.59 12.21
C ASP A 137 -10.86 21.83 11.80
N LYS A 138 -11.10 22.18 10.53
CA LYS A 138 -12.43 22.59 10.01
C LYS A 138 -12.96 21.66 8.93
N LEU A 139 -12.08 21.09 8.11
CA LEU A 139 -12.45 20.32 6.93
C LEU A 139 -12.30 18.82 7.18
N ASP A 140 -13.29 18.05 6.74
CA ASP A 140 -13.22 16.60 6.75
C ASP A 140 -12.10 16.06 5.84
N HIS A 141 -11.76 14.79 6.04
CA HIS A 141 -10.68 14.13 5.29
C HIS A 141 -10.94 14.08 3.78
N GLN A 142 -12.18 13.81 3.36
CA GLN A 142 -12.53 13.69 1.94
C GLN A 142 -12.36 15.03 1.21
N THR A 143 -12.77 16.13 1.83
CA THR A 143 -12.62 17.49 1.29
C THR A 143 -11.15 17.85 1.14
N ARG A 144 -10.32 17.47 2.12
CA ARG A 144 -8.86 17.70 2.07
C ARG A 144 -8.17 16.82 1.02
N ALA A 145 -8.59 15.57 0.87
CA ALA A 145 -8.09 14.67 -0.17
C ALA A 145 -8.44 15.18 -1.58
N ALA A 146 -9.67 15.71 -1.78
CA ALA A 146 -10.06 16.35 -3.03
C ALA A 146 -9.29 17.64 -3.31
N ALA A 147 -8.97 18.43 -2.27
CA ALA A 147 -8.13 19.62 -2.42
C ALA A 147 -6.69 19.27 -2.87
N TYR A 148 -6.14 18.17 -2.33
CA TYR A 148 -4.85 17.63 -2.79
C TYR A 148 -4.91 17.12 -4.23
N GLU A 149 -5.94 16.35 -4.59
CA GLU A 149 -6.12 15.85 -5.96
C GLU A 149 -6.16 16.97 -6.98
N LYS A 150 -6.98 18.01 -6.74
CA LYS A 150 -7.04 19.19 -7.60
C LYS A 150 -5.70 19.91 -7.70
N ALA A 151 -4.95 20.00 -6.61
CA ALA A 151 -3.63 20.62 -6.64
C ALA A 151 -2.61 19.76 -7.39
N MET A 152 -2.65 18.44 -7.25
CA MET A 152 -1.83 17.51 -8.01
C MET A 152 -2.16 17.49 -9.50
N GLU A 153 -3.42 17.72 -9.89
CA GLU A 153 -3.79 17.93 -11.30
C GLU A 153 -2.98 19.10 -11.88
N GLN A 154 -2.84 20.20 -11.13
CA GLN A 154 -2.05 21.35 -11.56
C GLN A 154 -0.54 21.04 -11.64
N VAL A 155 0.00 20.23 -10.72
CA VAL A 155 1.39 19.75 -10.80
C VAL A 155 1.60 18.95 -12.08
N TYR A 156 0.69 18.02 -12.37
CA TYR A 156 0.70 17.18 -13.57
C TYR A 156 0.61 17.99 -14.87
N GLU A 157 -0.30 18.97 -14.94
CA GLU A 157 -0.48 19.81 -16.13
C GLU A 157 0.71 20.74 -16.41
N ARG A 158 1.36 21.28 -15.35
CA ARG A 158 2.50 22.19 -15.50
C ARG A 158 3.81 21.47 -15.81
N ASN A 159 3.91 20.20 -15.47
CA ASN A 159 5.14 19.40 -15.61
C ASN A 159 4.85 18.15 -16.46
N PRO A 160 4.52 18.29 -17.77
CA PRO A 160 4.06 17.17 -18.59
C PRO A 160 5.12 16.08 -18.83
N ASP A 161 6.40 16.42 -18.71
CA ASP A 161 7.53 15.49 -18.83
C ASP A 161 7.89 14.82 -17.50
N ASP A 162 7.24 15.22 -16.40
CA ASP A 162 7.48 14.69 -15.06
C ASP A 162 6.58 13.48 -14.79
N ARG A 163 7.15 12.29 -14.93
CA ARG A 163 6.42 11.04 -14.70
C ARG A 163 5.99 10.89 -13.24
N GLU A 164 6.77 11.38 -12.29
CA GLU A 164 6.38 11.34 -10.88
C GLU A 164 5.15 12.20 -10.62
N ALA A 165 4.98 13.32 -11.32
CA ALA A 165 3.79 14.16 -11.19
C ALA A 165 2.55 13.39 -11.64
N ALA A 166 2.67 12.64 -12.73
CA ALA A 166 1.61 11.79 -13.23
C ALA A 166 1.29 10.61 -12.28
N VAL A 167 2.31 9.96 -11.70
CA VAL A 167 2.14 8.86 -10.73
C VAL A 167 1.46 9.35 -9.45
N PHE A 168 1.94 10.45 -8.85
CA PHE A 168 1.29 11.03 -7.66
C PHE A 168 -0.11 11.58 -7.95
N TYR A 169 -0.35 12.10 -9.17
CA TYR A 169 -1.69 12.54 -9.54
C TYR A 169 -2.67 11.35 -9.65
N ALA A 170 -2.24 10.24 -10.25
CA ALA A 170 -3.04 9.02 -10.29
C ALA A 170 -3.33 8.47 -8.88
N LEU A 171 -2.37 8.54 -7.94
CA LEU A 171 -2.63 8.24 -6.54
C LEU A 171 -3.69 9.17 -5.93
N ALA A 172 -3.59 10.47 -6.20
CA ALA A 172 -4.53 11.46 -5.68
C ALA A 172 -5.97 11.24 -6.20
N LEU A 173 -6.11 10.83 -7.47
CA LEU A 173 -7.37 10.40 -8.06
C LEU A 173 -7.96 9.18 -7.32
N ASN A 174 -7.15 8.15 -7.09
CA ASN A 174 -7.58 6.97 -6.32
C ASN A 174 -8.00 7.36 -4.89
N ALA A 175 -7.25 8.25 -4.22
CA ALA A 175 -7.50 8.67 -2.85
C ALA A 175 -8.75 9.55 -2.67
N SER A 176 -9.09 10.35 -3.68
CA SER A 176 -10.27 11.21 -3.65
C SER A 176 -11.53 10.56 -4.23
N ALA A 177 -11.43 9.34 -4.77
CA ALA A 177 -12.56 8.65 -5.38
C ALA A 177 -13.69 8.40 -4.37
N LEU A 178 -14.90 8.84 -4.71
CA LEU A 178 -16.08 8.61 -3.88
C LEU A 178 -16.53 7.14 -3.97
N LYS A 179 -16.71 6.48 -2.83
CA LYS A 179 -17.25 5.10 -2.77
C LYS A 179 -18.67 4.98 -3.36
N THR A 180 -19.39 6.10 -3.44
CA THR A 180 -20.73 6.22 -4.01
C THR A 180 -20.72 6.42 -5.53
N ASP A 181 -19.60 6.82 -6.13
CA ASP A 181 -19.49 6.94 -7.59
C ASP A 181 -19.43 5.55 -8.23
N LYS A 182 -20.47 5.20 -8.98
CA LYS A 182 -20.58 3.92 -9.70
C LYS A 182 -20.05 4.01 -11.13
N THR A 183 -19.59 5.17 -11.57
CA THR A 183 -18.90 5.34 -12.87
C THR A 183 -17.41 5.04 -12.78
N PHE A 184 -16.85 5.07 -11.57
CA PHE A 184 -15.43 4.85 -11.28
C PHE A 184 -14.54 5.82 -12.07
N ALA A 185 -14.98 7.06 -12.22
CA ALA A 185 -14.35 8.02 -13.12
C ALA A 185 -12.88 8.26 -12.74
N ASN A 186 -12.61 8.45 -11.45
CA ASN A 186 -11.26 8.68 -10.94
C ASN A 186 -10.38 7.46 -11.11
N GLN A 187 -10.85 6.26 -10.75
CA GLN A 187 -10.08 5.03 -10.91
C GLN A 187 -9.72 4.77 -12.37
N ARG A 188 -10.69 4.98 -13.29
CA ARG A 188 -10.43 4.83 -14.74
C ARG A 188 -9.40 5.84 -15.24
N LYS A 189 -9.48 7.11 -14.81
CA LYS A 189 -8.51 8.15 -15.17
C LYS A 189 -7.11 7.81 -14.63
N ALA A 190 -7.02 7.37 -13.37
CA ALA A 190 -5.77 6.92 -12.75
C ALA A 190 -5.16 5.73 -13.51
N ALA A 191 -5.94 4.70 -13.79
CA ALA A 191 -5.50 3.53 -14.56
C ALA A 191 -5.02 3.91 -15.97
N GLU A 192 -5.71 4.84 -16.65
CA GLU A 192 -5.28 5.30 -17.98
C GLU A 192 -3.91 5.98 -17.94
N ILE A 193 -3.68 6.87 -16.96
CA ILE A 193 -2.39 7.56 -16.77
C ILE A 193 -1.28 6.53 -16.50
N LEU A 194 -1.49 5.67 -15.51
CA LEU A 194 -0.48 4.70 -15.06
C LEU A 194 -0.14 3.68 -16.16
N ASN A 195 -1.13 3.24 -16.94
CA ASN A 195 -0.90 2.32 -18.06
C ASN A 195 -0.07 2.90 -19.20
N LYS A 196 -0.01 4.23 -19.34
CA LYS A 196 0.91 4.88 -20.30
C LYS A 196 2.35 4.79 -19.78
N ILE A 197 2.55 5.12 -18.50
CA ILE A 197 3.87 5.13 -17.84
C ILE A 197 4.44 3.71 -17.74
N TRP A 198 3.61 2.71 -17.43
CA TRP A 198 4.06 1.34 -17.19
C TRP A 198 4.75 0.69 -18.40
N LYS A 199 4.43 1.15 -19.63
CA LYS A 199 5.10 0.68 -20.85
C LYS A 199 6.59 1.04 -20.87
N GLU A 200 6.96 2.12 -20.21
CA GLU A 200 8.30 2.70 -20.20
C GLU A 200 9.04 2.39 -18.88
N GLU A 201 8.29 2.29 -17.78
CA GLU A 201 8.83 2.06 -16.43
C GLU A 201 8.20 0.81 -15.80
N PRO A 202 8.58 -0.39 -16.27
CA PRO A 202 7.93 -1.66 -15.91
C PRO A 202 8.08 -2.03 -14.42
N ASN A 203 9.09 -1.51 -13.72
CA ASN A 203 9.34 -1.82 -12.31
C ASN A 203 9.14 -0.61 -11.39
N HIS A 204 8.53 0.48 -11.86
CA HIS A 204 8.24 1.63 -11.00
C HIS A 204 7.22 1.22 -9.92
N PRO A 205 7.56 1.29 -8.61
CA PRO A 205 6.72 0.76 -7.54
C PRO A 205 5.34 1.44 -7.52
N GLY A 206 5.29 2.76 -7.64
CA GLY A 206 4.04 3.51 -7.65
C GLY A 206 3.15 3.17 -8.86
N VAL A 207 3.74 2.83 -10.01
CA VAL A 207 2.95 2.56 -11.22
C VAL A 207 2.20 1.24 -11.07
N VAL A 208 2.95 0.17 -10.78
CA VAL A 208 2.38 -1.17 -10.63
C VAL A 208 1.42 -1.23 -9.45
N HIS A 209 1.80 -0.60 -8.33
CA HIS A 209 0.99 -0.55 -7.14
C HIS A 209 -0.35 0.18 -7.35
N TYR A 210 -0.31 1.40 -7.89
CA TYR A 210 -1.53 2.21 -7.97
C TYR A 210 -2.49 1.71 -9.05
N LEU A 211 -1.98 0.97 -10.05
CA LEU A 211 -2.83 0.22 -10.98
C LEU A 211 -3.67 -0.84 -10.27
N ILE A 212 -3.08 -1.59 -9.34
CA ILE A 212 -3.83 -2.57 -8.54
C ILE A 212 -4.97 -1.86 -7.80
N HIS A 213 -4.70 -0.73 -7.15
CA HIS A 213 -5.73 0.04 -6.46
C HIS A 213 -6.81 0.59 -7.40
N SER A 214 -6.44 1.08 -8.59
CA SER A 214 -7.41 1.57 -9.57
C SER A 214 -8.31 0.44 -10.11
N ASP A 215 -7.76 -0.77 -10.26
CA ASP A 215 -8.46 -1.93 -10.79
C ASP A 215 -9.09 -2.81 -9.70
N ASP A 216 -9.08 -2.37 -8.44
CA ASP A 216 -9.49 -3.14 -7.26
C ASP A 216 -11.03 -3.26 -7.09
N SER A 217 -11.72 -3.66 -8.14
CA SER A 217 -13.16 -3.91 -8.15
C SER A 217 -13.49 -5.12 -9.03
N PRO A 218 -14.60 -5.85 -8.77
CA PRO A 218 -14.93 -7.06 -9.53
C PRO A 218 -14.94 -6.85 -11.06
N GLN A 219 -15.43 -5.69 -11.53
CA GLN A 219 -15.53 -5.41 -12.96
C GLN A 219 -14.20 -5.03 -13.64
N PHE A 220 -13.17 -4.64 -12.87
CA PHE A 220 -11.87 -4.20 -13.39
C PHE A 220 -10.73 -5.15 -13.01
N ALA A 221 -10.94 -6.11 -12.11
CA ALA A 221 -9.90 -6.99 -11.59
C ALA A 221 -9.09 -7.70 -12.68
N ALA A 222 -9.72 -8.08 -13.80
CA ALA A 222 -9.03 -8.69 -14.93
C ALA A 222 -7.95 -7.78 -15.56
N ALA A 223 -8.16 -6.45 -15.56
CA ALA A 223 -7.18 -5.49 -16.06
C ALA A 223 -5.98 -5.34 -15.12
N GLY A 224 -6.19 -5.49 -13.81
CA GLY A 224 -5.16 -5.40 -12.78
C GLY A 224 -4.30 -6.65 -12.60
N LEU A 225 -4.64 -7.78 -13.26
CA LEU A 225 -3.98 -9.06 -13.04
C LEU A 225 -2.47 -9.03 -13.33
N ASP A 226 -2.07 -8.44 -14.45
CA ASP A 226 -0.65 -8.33 -14.80
C ASP A 226 0.11 -7.52 -13.73
N ALA A 227 -0.51 -6.46 -13.21
CA ALA A 227 0.11 -5.61 -12.18
C ALA A 227 0.25 -6.39 -10.86
N ALA A 228 -0.78 -7.15 -10.47
CA ALA A 228 -0.75 -8.03 -9.30
C ALA A 228 0.37 -9.08 -9.40
N ILE A 229 0.51 -9.76 -10.54
CA ILE A 229 1.59 -10.74 -10.77
C ILE A 229 2.98 -10.09 -10.67
N CYS A 230 3.07 -8.80 -11.01
CA CYS A 230 4.32 -8.06 -11.03
C CYS A 230 4.76 -7.52 -9.67
N TYR A 231 3.84 -6.95 -8.91
CA TYR A 231 4.20 -6.04 -7.83
C TYR A 231 5.03 -6.67 -6.71
N ALA A 232 4.73 -7.92 -6.32
CA ALA A 232 5.50 -8.63 -5.30
C ALA A 232 7.00 -8.82 -5.67
N LYS A 233 7.35 -8.78 -6.96
CA LYS A 233 8.75 -8.85 -7.42
C LYS A 233 9.47 -7.50 -7.35
N VAL A 234 8.71 -6.40 -7.41
CA VAL A 234 9.25 -5.03 -7.35
C VAL A 234 9.70 -4.71 -5.94
N ALA A 235 8.89 -5.06 -4.93
CA ALA A 235 9.13 -4.75 -3.52
C ALA A 235 8.99 -6.01 -2.62
N PRO A 236 9.90 -6.99 -2.75
CA PRO A 236 9.75 -8.33 -2.16
C PRO A 236 9.88 -8.37 -0.62
N ASP A 237 10.35 -7.30 0.01
CA ASP A 237 10.52 -7.21 1.47
C ASP A 237 9.49 -6.26 2.11
N VAL A 238 8.61 -5.64 1.32
CA VAL A 238 7.61 -4.68 1.82
C VAL A 238 6.31 -5.44 2.09
N PRO A 239 5.82 -5.50 3.35
CA PRO A 239 4.63 -6.28 3.68
C PRO A 239 3.41 -5.90 2.85
N HIS A 240 3.15 -4.60 2.70
CA HIS A 240 2.05 -4.10 1.90
C HIS A 240 2.17 -4.51 0.43
N ALA A 241 3.36 -4.39 -0.17
CA ALA A 241 3.56 -4.75 -1.58
C ALA A 241 3.38 -6.25 -1.86
N LEU A 242 3.74 -7.10 -0.89
CA LEU A 242 3.49 -8.54 -0.94
C LEU A 242 2.00 -8.87 -0.78
N HIS A 243 1.24 -8.05 -0.06
CA HIS A 243 -0.18 -8.26 0.19
C HIS A 243 -1.04 -7.84 -1.02
N MET A 244 -0.73 -6.69 -1.63
CA MET A 244 -1.55 -6.06 -2.67
C MET A 244 -1.95 -6.95 -3.85
N PRO A 245 -1.13 -7.91 -4.35
CA PRO A 245 -1.60 -8.82 -5.39
C PRO A 245 -2.85 -9.62 -5.02
N SER A 246 -3.01 -9.95 -3.74
CA SER A 246 -4.15 -10.72 -3.23
C SER A 246 -5.50 -10.01 -3.42
N HIS A 247 -5.52 -8.68 -3.48
CA HIS A 247 -6.71 -7.89 -3.78
C HIS A 247 -7.34 -8.29 -5.13
N ILE A 248 -6.50 -8.46 -6.16
CA ILE A 248 -6.93 -8.88 -7.50
C ILE A 248 -7.18 -10.39 -7.54
N PHE A 249 -6.29 -11.19 -6.94
CA PHE A 249 -6.44 -12.65 -6.94
C PHE A 249 -7.76 -13.10 -6.28
N THR A 250 -8.11 -12.52 -5.13
CA THR A 250 -9.39 -12.76 -4.44
C THR A 250 -10.58 -12.41 -5.34
N ARG A 251 -10.56 -11.27 -6.05
CA ARG A 251 -11.65 -10.86 -6.95
C ARG A 251 -11.82 -11.78 -8.16
N LEU A 252 -10.74 -12.43 -8.59
CA LEU A 252 -10.73 -13.38 -9.71
C LEU A 252 -10.90 -14.84 -9.27
N GLY A 253 -11.05 -15.12 -7.97
CA GLY A 253 -11.14 -16.48 -7.43
C GLY A 253 -9.84 -17.28 -7.53
N MET A 254 -8.70 -16.59 -7.67
CA MET A 254 -7.36 -17.18 -7.71
C MET A 254 -6.86 -17.45 -6.29
N TRP A 255 -7.56 -18.34 -5.57
CA TRP A 255 -7.41 -18.54 -4.13
C TRP A 255 -6.01 -18.98 -3.73
N GLN A 256 -5.39 -19.88 -4.50
CA GLN A 256 -4.04 -20.37 -4.21
C GLN A 256 -2.99 -19.25 -4.29
N GLN A 257 -3.08 -18.39 -5.30
CA GLN A 257 -2.21 -17.22 -5.45
C GLN A 257 -2.46 -16.19 -4.35
N SER A 258 -3.73 -16.00 -3.95
CA SER A 258 -4.08 -15.15 -2.81
C SER A 258 -3.47 -15.66 -1.50
N ILE A 259 -3.52 -16.97 -1.24
CA ILE A 259 -2.87 -17.62 -0.09
C ILE A 259 -1.35 -17.39 -0.11
N GLU A 260 -0.70 -17.63 -1.25
CA GLU A 260 0.76 -17.48 -1.38
C GLU A 260 1.21 -16.04 -1.12
N SER A 261 0.51 -15.07 -1.72
CA SER A 261 0.75 -13.63 -1.54
C SER A 261 0.63 -13.23 -0.07
N ASN A 262 -0.46 -13.63 0.59
CA ASN A 262 -0.70 -13.27 1.99
C ASN A 262 0.23 -13.98 2.97
N ARG A 263 0.63 -15.24 2.72
CA ARG A 263 1.64 -15.89 3.57
C ARG A 263 2.98 -15.15 3.52
N ALA A 264 3.38 -14.69 2.34
CA ALA A 264 4.61 -13.90 2.18
C ALA A 264 4.50 -12.55 2.90
N ALA A 265 3.39 -11.83 2.70
CA ALA A 265 3.13 -10.56 3.36
C ALA A 265 3.09 -10.68 4.89
N HIS A 266 2.43 -11.71 5.42
CA HIS A 266 2.27 -11.93 6.86
C HIS A 266 3.64 -12.20 7.51
N THR A 267 4.44 -13.03 6.84
CA THR A 267 5.81 -13.30 7.27
C THR A 267 6.66 -12.01 7.30
N ALA A 268 6.56 -11.18 6.26
CA ALA A 268 7.27 -9.91 6.19
C ALA A 268 6.80 -8.92 7.28
N ALA A 269 5.48 -8.81 7.51
CA ALA A 269 4.89 -7.96 8.54
C ALA A 269 5.39 -8.36 9.93
N LEU A 270 5.28 -9.66 10.28
CA LEU A 270 5.77 -10.18 11.55
C LEU A 270 7.27 -9.96 11.74
N ASN A 271 8.09 -10.22 10.71
CA ASN A 271 9.52 -9.97 10.78
C ASN A 271 9.84 -8.50 11.08
N TYR A 272 9.11 -7.57 10.46
CA TYR A 272 9.28 -6.13 10.67
C TYR A 272 8.89 -5.70 12.10
N VAL A 273 7.69 -6.07 12.56
CA VAL A 273 7.22 -5.68 13.89
C VAL A 273 8.03 -6.35 15.00
N HIS A 274 8.39 -7.64 14.85
CA HIS A 274 9.20 -8.35 15.83
C HIS A 274 10.61 -7.78 15.96
N LYS A 275 11.22 -7.30 14.87
CA LYS A 275 12.54 -6.65 14.91
C LYS A 275 12.54 -5.39 15.77
N SER A 276 11.42 -4.66 15.82
CA SER A 276 11.31 -3.40 16.55
C SER A 276 10.66 -3.54 17.93
N ARG A 277 9.82 -4.55 18.16
CA ARG A 277 8.96 -4.68 19.36
C ARG A 277 9.02 -6.04 20.05
N GLY A 278 9.71 -7.01 19.47
CA GLY A 278 9.85 -8.36 20.02
C GLY A 278 8.65 -9.29 19.72
N PRO A 279 8.74 -10.57 20.12
CA PRO A 279 7.75 -11.58 19.78
C PRO A 279 6.34 -11.28 20.31
N GLY A 280 5.31 -11.61 19.52
CA GLY A 280 3.90 -11.48 19.91
C GLY A 280 3.30 -10.08 19.70
N SER A 281 4.07 -9.19 19.05
CA SER A 281 3.61 -7.89 18.56
C SER A 281 3.04 -8.00 17.15
N TYR A 282 2.08 -7.14 16.83
CA TYR A 282 1.42 -7.07 15.52
C TYR A 282 1.09 -5.62 15.15
N ASP A 283 0.86 -5.39 13.87
CA ASP A 283 0.39 -4.12 13.32
C ASP A 283 -0.82 -4.31 12.39
N GLN A 284 -1.24 -3.23 11.73
CA GLN A 284 -2.35 -3.25 10.76
C GLN A 284 -2.07 -4.20 9.59
N GLU A 285 -0.85 -4.21 9.06
CA GLU A 285 -0.49 -5.04 7.89
C GLU A 285 -0.58 -6.53 8.24
N THR A 286 -0.17 -6.90 9.46
CA THR A 286 -0.31 -8.26 10.01
C THR A 286 -1.79 -8.67 9.98
N LEU A 287 -2.67 -7.87 10.58
CA LEU A 287 -4.10 -8.20 10.67
C LEU A 287 -4.80 -8.19 9.30
N HIS A 288 -4.49 -7.22 8.44
CA HIS A 288 -5.11 -7.11 7.13
C HIS A 288 -4.73 -8.27 6.20
N THR A 289 -3.49 -8.74 6.32
CA THR A 289 -3.02 -9.91 5.59
C THR A 289 -3.70 -11.19 6.09
N MET A 290 -3.85 -11.35 7.40
CA MET A 290 -4.55 -12.50 7.99
C MET A 290 -6.02 -12.57 7.56
N ASP A 291 -6.70 -11.42 7.45
CA ASP A 291 -8.07 -11.30 6.97
C ASP A 291 -8.25 -11.94 5.58
N TYR A 292 -7.37 -11.61 4.64
CA TYR A 292 -7.39 -12.20 3.30
C TYR A 292 -6.96 -13.67 3.28
N LEU A 293 -5.95 -14.02 4.09
CA LEU A 293 -5.41 -15.38 4.15
C LEU A 293 -6.45 -16.40 4.64
N GLU A 294 -7.13 -16.09 5.76
CA GLU A 294 -8.19 -16.93 6.32
C GLU A 294 -9.33 -17.11 5.33
N TYR A 295 -9.78 -16.00 4.73
CA TYR A 295 -10.85 -16.05 3.76
C TYR A 295 -10.48 -16.94 2.56
N ALA A 296 -9.28 -16.77 2.01
CA ALA A 296 -8.82 -17.56 0.86
C ALA A 296 -8.70 -19.06 1.16
N TYR A 297 -8.28 -19.45 2.37
CA TYR A 297 -8.29 -20.86 2.80
C TYR A 297 -9.70 -21.45 2.83
N LEU A 298 -10.67 -20.70 3.37
CA LEU A 298 -12.07 -21.15 3.42
C LEU A 298 -12.66 -21.36 2.03
N GLN A 299 -12.30 -20.53 1.05
CA GLN A 299 -12.82 -20.66 -0.33
C GLN A 299 -12.40 -21.95 -1.04
N ILE A 300 -11.35 -22.62 -0.55
CA ILE A 300 -10.89 -23.92 -1.06
C ILE A 300 -11.00 -25.04 -0.01
N ALA A 301 -11.87 -24.86 0.98
CA ALA A 301 -12.18 -25.83 2.05
C ALA A 301 -10.94 -26.30 2.86
N GLN A 302 -9.93 -25.43 3.01
CA GLN A 302 -8.78 -25.69 3.86
C GLN A 302 -9.05 -25.22 5.31
N ASP A 303 -9.97 -25.91 5.99
CA ASP A 303 -10.43 -25.55 7.33
C ASP A 303 -9.31 -25.58 8.39
N GLY A 304 -8.38 -26.53 8.30
CA GLY A 304 -7.23 -26.62 9.22
C GLY A 304 -6.34 -25.36 9.18
N PRO A 305 -5.77 -25.02 8.01
CA PRO A 305 -5.03 -23.77 7.85
C PRO A 305 -5.82 -22.51 8.18
N ALA A 306 -7.13 -22.45 7.88
CA ALA A 306 -7.97 -21.33 8.29
C ALA A 306 -8.05 -21.21 9.82
N LYS A 307 -8.17 -22.34 10.53
CA LYS A 307 -8.16 -22.37 12.00
C LYS A 307 -6.84 -21.90 12.59
N GLU A 308 -5.71 -22.21 11.95
CA GLU A 308 -4.40 -21.73 12.38
C GLU A 308 -4.33 -20.19 12.38
N VAL A 309 -4.93 -19.53 11.39
CA VAL A 309 -5.02 -18.06 11.35
C VAL A 309 -5.86 -17.51 12.51
N VAL A 310 -6.99 -18.16 12.82
CA VAL A 310 -7.82 -17.80 14.00
C VAL A 310 -7.03 -17.96 15.30
N ASP A 311 -6.30 -19.06 15.44
CA ASP A 311 -5.51 -19.37 16.64
C ASP A 311 -4.32 -18.43 16.82
N GLU A 312 -3.68 -18.03 15.72
CA GLU A 312 -2.61 -17.03 15.74
C GLU A 312 -3.15 -15.66 16.17
N LEU A 313 -4.30 -15.24 15.62
CA LEU A 313 -4.94 -13.96 15.95
C LEU A 313 -5.17 -13.85 17.47
N ILE A 314 -5.79 -14.88 18.07
CA ILE A 314 -6.06 -14.90 19.52
C ILE A 314 -4.79 -15.03 20.37
N GLY A 315 -3.65 -15.37 19.76
CA GLY A 315 -2.34 -15.46 20.40
C GLY A 315 -1.65 -14.11 20.58
N PHE A 316 -2.07 -13.07 19.85
CA PHE A 316 -1.44 -11.76 19.90
C PHE A 316 -1.68 -10.99 21.21
N ARG A 317 -0.68 -10.18 21.61
CA ARG A 317 -0.67 -9.51 22.92
C ARG A 317 -0.36 -8.02 22.88
N GLN A 318 0.27 -7.52 21.82
CA GLN A 318 0.73 -6.13 21.73
C GLN A 318 0.42 -5.50 20.36
N SER A 319 -0.33 -4.39 20.36
CA SER A 319 -0.80 -3.69 19.15
C SER A 319 -0.19 -2.29 19.02
N GLU A 320 -0.09 -1.78 17.77
CA GLU A 320 0.21 -0.36 17.48
C GLU A 320 -0.99 0.58 17.61
N GLY A 321 -2.12 0.08 18.12
CA GLY A 321 -3.38 0.81 18.15
C GLY A 321 -4.30 0.39 17.01
N GLY A 322 -5.57 0.76 17.14
CA GLY A 322 -6.62 0.31 16.24
C GLY A 322 -6.92 1.31 15.14
N ASN A 323 -7.28 0.78 13.97
CA ASN A 323 -8.05 1.48 12.96
C ASN A 323 -9.16 0.56 12.45
N LEU A 324 -10.05 1.09 11.61
CA LEU A 324 -11.22 0.36 11.15
C LEU A 324 -10.86 -0.93 10.38
N GLY A 325 -9.78 -0.94 9.59
CA GLY A 325 -9.35 -2.13 8.84
C GLY A 325 -8.86 -3.24 9.78
N ALA A 326 -8.05 -2.87 10.78
CA ALA A 326 -7.63 -3.80 11.82
C ALA A 326 -8.82 -4.31 12.67
N ALA A 327 -9.76 -3.43 13.02
CA ALA A 327 -10.97 -3.80 13.76
C ALA A 327 -11.83 -4.80 12.99
N TYR A 328 -12.01 -4.56 11.69
CA TYR A 328 -12.71 -5.48 10.81
C TYR A 328 -12.03 -6.86 10.79
N ALA A 329 -10.72 -6.93 10.58
CA ALA A 329 -9.99 -8.20 10.56
C ALA A 329 -10.16 -8.98 11.89
N VAL A 330 -9.98 -8.30 13.02
CA VAL A 330 -10.12 -8.90 14.36
C VAL A 330 -11.51 -9.49 14.56
N ALA A 331 -12.56 -8.79 14.13
CA ALA A 331 -13.94 -9.27 14.25
C ALA A 331 -14.28 -10.35 13.21
N ALA A 332 -13.88 -10.16 11.96
CA ALA A 332 -14.31 -10.96 10.83
C ALA A 332 -13.69 -12.36 10.79
N ILE A 333 -12.40 -12.49 11.12
CA ILE A 333 -11.67 -13.76 11.07
C ILE A 333 -12.37 -14.89 11.88
N PRO A 334 -12.65 -14.74 13.19
CA PRO A 334 -13.32 -15.81 13.95
C PRO A 334 -14.78 -16.01 13.51
N VAL A 335 -15.46 -14.94 13.08
CA VAL A 335 -16.85 -14.99 12.61
C VAL A 335 -16.97 -15.78 11.32
N ARG A 336 -16.14 -15.48 10.31
CA ARG A 336 -16.14 -16.17 9.00
C ARG A 336 -15.78 -17.63 9.16
N TYR A 337 -14.79 -17.95 9.97
CA TYR A 337 -14.43 -19.34 10.26
C TYR A 337 -15.61 -20.19 10.77
N ALA A 338 -16.50 -19.61 11.59
CA ALA A 338 -17.71 -20.31 12.03
C ALA A 338 -18.80 -20.35 10.94
N LEU A 339 -19.10 -19.20 10.32
CA LEU A 339 -20.23 -19.05 9.41
C LEU A 339 -20.02 -19.76 8.05
N GLU A 340 -18.85 -19.63 7.43
CA GLU A 340 -18.55 -20.24 6.12
C GLU A 340 -18.57 -21.77 6.19
N ARG A 341 -18.18 -22.33 7.35
CA ARG A 341 -18.27 -23.78 7.63
C ARG A 341 -19.66 -24.22 8.10
N ARG A 342 -20.62 -23.30 8.23
CA ARG A 342 -21.98 -23.54 8.77
C ARG A 342 -21.98 -24.18 10.16
N ASP A 343 -20.98 -23.85 10.97
CA ASP A 343 -20.82 -24.32 12.34
C ASP A 343 -21.68 -23.45 13.27
N TRP A 344 -23.00 -23.65 13.20
CA TRP A 344 -23.97 -22.84 13.94
C TRP A 344 -23.78 -22.85 15.46
N PRO A 345 -23.41 -23.99 16.09
CA PRO A 345 -23.07 -23.99 17.51
C PRO A 345 -21.87 -23.09 17.84
N ALA A 346 -20.79 -23.16 17.05
CA ALA A 346 -19.64 -22.27 17.24
C ALA A 346 -20.02 -20.81 17.00
N ALA A 347 -20.80 -20.53 15.95
CA ALA A 347 -21.27 -19.18 15.64
C ALA A 347 -22.11 -18.57 16.77
N ALA A 348 -22.99 -19.36 17.40
CA ALA A 348 -23.81 -18.93 18.53
C ALA A 348 -23.00 -18.71 19.83
N ALA A 349 -21.80 -19.27 19.92
CA ALA A 349 -20.90 -19.15 21.06
C ALA A 349 -19.79 -18.10 20.88
N LEU A 350 -19.76 -17.38 19.74
CA LEU A 350 -18.75 -16.37 19.48
C LEU A 350 -18.79 -15.24 20.52
N SER A 351 -17.61 -14.84 20.97
CA SER A 351 -17.38 -13.68 21.82
C SER A 351 -16.29 -12.80 21.23
N GLU A 352 -16.18 -11.56 21.71
CA GLU A 352 -15.08 -10.67 21.31
C GLU A 352 -13.71 -11.34 21.55
N PRO A 353 -12.77 -11.27 20.58
CA PRO A 353 -11.44 -11.83 20.75
C PRO A 353 -10.67 -11.18 21.91
N ALA A 354 -10.13 -12.00 22.81
CA ALA A 354 -9.39 -11.54 23.99
C ALA A 354 -7.94 -11.10 23.67
N ILE A 355 -7.76 -10.26 22.65
CA ILE A 355 -6.45 -9.79 22.16
C ILE A 355 -6.11 -8.36 22.61
N GLY A 356 -6.97 -7.76 23.44
CA GLY A 356 -6.81 -6.38 23.93
C GLY A 356 -7.00 -5.30 22.87
N PHE A 357 -7.63 -5.64 21.74
CA PHE A 357 -7.96 -4.68 20.69
C PHE A 357 -9.25 -3.93 21.04
N PRO A 358 -9.28 -2.59 21.00
CA PRO A 358 -10.43 -1.82 21.44
C PRO A 358 -11.52 -1.76 20.34
N LEU A 359 -12.20 -2.88 20.12
CA LEU A 359 -13.26 -3.01 19.10
C LEU A 359 -14.38 -1.98 19.31
N GLU A 360 -14.66 -1.60 20.55
CA GLU A 360 -15.71 -0.64 20.94
C GLU A 360 -15.50 0.78 20.39
N ARG A 361 -14.29 1.07 19.87
CA ARG A 361 -13.97 2.37 19.25
C ARG A 361 -14.33 2.45 17.78
N PHE A 362 -14.79 1.35 17.18
CA PHE A 362 -15.08 1.23 15.76
C PHE A 362 -16.54 0.84 15.54
N PRO A 363 -17.20 1.40 14.51
CA PRO A 363 -18.61 1.16 14.21
C PRO A 363 -18.90 -0.25 13.71
#